data_AF-A0A1A8RA51-F1
#
_entry.id   AF-A0A1A8RA51-F1
#
_cell.length_a   1.000
_cell.length_b   1.000
_cell.length_c   1.000
_cell.angle_alpha   90.00
_cell.angle_beta   90.00
_cell.angle_gamma   90.00
#
_symmetry.space_group_name_H-M   'P 1'
#
loop_
_entity.id
_entity.type
_entity.pdbx_description
1 polymer ?
#
loop_
_entity_poly.entity_id
_entity_poly.type
_entity_poly.pdbx_seq_one_letter_code
_entity_poly.pdbx_strand_id
1 'polypeptide(L)' 'FSKSDPMCVLYTQGVETKQWREFGRTEVIDNTLNPDFVRKYILDYFFEEKQNLRFDLYDVDSKSPDLS' A
#
# COMPACT_ATOMS: atom_id res chain seq x y z
N PHE A 1 -19.58 2.97 15.69
CA PHE A 1 -18.56 3.18 14.66
C PHE A 1 -17.38 2.28 15.01
N SER A 2 -17.14 1.25 14.18
CA SER A 2 -15.87 0.50 14.26
C SER A 2 -14.78 1.38 13.66
N LYS A 3 -13.56 1.28 14.19
CA LYS A 3 -12.40 1.90 13.56
C LYS A 3 -11.71 0.83 12.72
N SER A 4 -11.06 1.25 11.63
CA SER A 4 -10.31 0.38 10.73
C SER A 4 -8.88 0.18 11.21
N ASP A 5 -8.24 -0.87 10.70
CA ASP A 5 -6.83 -1.20 10.87
C ASP A 5 -6.07 -0.93 9.55
N PRO A 6 -5.85 0.35 9.18
CA PRO A 6 -5.28 0.70 7.89
C PRO A 6 -3.85 0.18 7.68
N MET A 7 -3.60 -0.34 6.48
CA MET A 7 -2.29 -0.66 5.92
C MET A 7 -2.22 -0.16 4.48
N CYS A 8 -1.12 0.49 4.10
CA CYS A 8 -0.88 0.91 2.72
C CYS A 8 0.06 -0.09 2.03
N VAL A 9 -0.22 -0.41 0.77
CA VAL A 9 0.64 -1.21 -0.11
C VAL A 9 1.02 -0.39 -1.33
N LEU A 10 2.31 -0.31 -1.61
CA LEU A 10 2.82 0.30 -2.84
C LEU A 10 3.03 -0.78 -3.91
N TYR A 11 2.51 -0.53 -5.11
CA TYR A 11 2.80 -1.29 -6.32
C TYR A 11 3.60 -0.44 -7.30
N THR A 12 4.58 -1.06 -7.93
CA THR A 12 5.32 -0.51 -9.07
C THR A 12 4.90 -1.23 -10.34
N GLN A 13 4.88 -0.50 -11.46
CA GLN A 13 4.55 -1.10 -12.75
C GLN A 13 5.83 -1.50 -13.50
N GLY A 14 5.91 -2.76 -13.94
CA GLY A 14 7.02 -3.23 -14.77
C GLY A 14 7.10 -2.46 -16.10
N VAL A 15 8.31 -2.06 -16.49
CA VAL A 15 8.56 -1.19 -17.66
C VAL A 15 8.04 -1.83 -18.95
N GLU A 16 8.37 -3.10 -19.18
CA GLU A 16 8.01 -3.86 -20.39
C GLU A 16 6.60 -4.47 -20.32
N THR A 17 6.31 -5.21 -19.24
CA THR A 17 5.08 -6.03 -19.17
C THR A 17 3.85 -5.24 -18.74
N LYS A 18 4.02 -4.00 -18.27
CA LYS A 18 2.98 -3.17 -17.64
C LYS A 18 2.26 -3.86 -16.46
N GLN A 19 2.81 -4.94 -15.93
CA GLN A 19 2.25 -5.66 -14.80
C GLN A 19 2.56 -4.91 -13.49
N TRP A 20 1.56 -4.86 -12.61
CA TRP A 20 1.73 -4.35 -11.25
C TRP A 20 2.41 -5.40 -10.38
N ARG A 21 3.44 -5.00 -9.65
CA ARG A 21 4.14 -5.83 -8.68
C ARG A 21 4.19 -5.11 -7.35
N GLU A 22 3.93 -5.85 -6.28
CA GLU A 22 4.04 -5.31 -4.94
C GLU A 22 5.49 -4.89 -4.68
N PHE A 23 5.67 -3.63 -4.30
CA PHE A 23 6.95 -3.07 -3.90
C PHE A 23 7.17 -3.25 -2.40
N GLY A 24 6.12 -3.02 -1.60
CA GLY A 24 6.15 -3.24 -0.17
C GLY A 24 4.87 -2.77 0.51
N ARG A 25 4.80 -3.00 1.83
CA ARG A 25 3.68 -2.62 2.70
C ARG A 25 4.15 -1.81 3.90
N THR A 26 3.34 -0.88 4.37
CA THR A 26 3.52 -0.23 5.68
C THR A 26 3.20 -1.20 6.81
N GLU A 27 3.44 -0.77 8.04
CA GLU A 27 2.79 -1.33 9.22
C GLU A 27 1.26 -1.20 9.14
N VAL A 28 0.57 -2.08 9.86
CA VAL A 28 -0.85 -1.95 10.16
C VAL A 28 -0.98 -1.05 11.38
N ILE A 29 -1.84 -0.04 11.33
CA ILE A 29 -2.11 0.83 12.47
C ILE A 29 -3.48 0.47 13.04
N ASP A 30 -3.48 -0.03 14.28
CA ASP A 30 -4.68 -0.50 14.97
C ASP A 30 -5.67 0.64 15.25
N ASN A 31 -6.94 0.42 14.90
CA ASN A 31 -8.08 1.22 15.32
C ASN A 31 -7.93 2.74 15.09
N THR A 32 -7.65 3.16 13.86
CA THR A 32 -7.56 4.58 13.48
C THR A 32 -8.28 4.92 12.18
N LEU A 33 -8.90 6.11 12.15
CA LEU A 33 -9.47 6.71 10.92
C LEU A 33 -8.50 7.68 10.25
N ASN A 34 -7.39 8.02 10.91
CA ASN A 34 -6.36 8.92 10.42
C ASN A 34 -4.99 8.29 10.67
N PRO A 35 -4.58 7.31 9.85
CA PRO A 35 -3.29 6.65 10.00
C PRO A 35 -2.12 7.61 9.74
N ASP A 36 -1.09 7.50 10.57
CA ASP A 36 0.22 8.13 10.35
C ASP A 36 1.28 7.03 10.23
N PHE A 37 1.63 6.66 9.00
CA PHE A 37 2.57 5.58 8.71
C PHE A 37 4.02 6.06 8.91
N VAL A 38 4.76 5.36 9.75
CA VAL A 38 6.18 5.60 10.04
C VAL A 38 7.06 4.97 8.97
N ARG A 39 6.67 3.81 8.41
CA ARG A 39 7.47 3.14 7.39
C ARG A 39 7.46 3.92 6.08
N LYS A 40 8.66 4.21 5.58
CA LYS A 40 8.88 4.91 4.31
C LYS A 40 9.18 3.93 3.17
N TYR A 41 8.66 4.21 1.98
CA TYR A 41 9.09 3.54 0.75
C TYR A 41 10.33 4.24 0.19
N ILE A 42 11.41 3.49 -0.04
CA ILE A 42 12.65 3.99 -0.65
C ILE A 42 12.74 3.38 -2.04
N LEU A 43 12.70 4.20 -3.09
CA LEU A 43 12.75 3.76 -4.48
C LEU A 43 13.89 4.46 -5.21
N ASP A 44 14.50 3.75 -6.15
CA ASP A 44 15.41 4.35 -7.11
C ASP A 44 14.65 5.20 -8.13
N TYR A 45 15.16 6.40 -8.41
CA TYR A 45 14.58 7.34 -9.36
C TYR A 45 15.33 7.30 -10.69
N PHE A 46 14.58 7.11 -11.78
CA PHE A 46 15.11 7.04 -13.14
C PHE A 46 14.46 8.14 -13.98
N PHE A 47 15.21 9.22 -14.25
CA PHE A 47 14.68 10.40 -14.93
C PHE A 47 14.27 10.14 -16.39
N GLU A 48 14.80 9.11 -17.02
CA GLU A 48 14.55 8.74 -18.41
C GLU A 48 13.23 7.99 -18.61
N GLU A 49 12.60 7.54 -17.53
CA GLU A 49 11.43 6.65 -17.60
C GLU A 49 10.24 7.17 -16.80
N LYS A 50 9.02 6.90 -17.30
CA LYS A 50 7.80 7.11 -16.54
C LYS A 50 7.60 5.97 -15.53
N GLN A 51 7.89 6.25 -14.27
CA GLN A 51 7.72 5.29 -13.17
C GLN A 51 6.30 5.40 -12.56
N ASN A 52 5.38 4.51 -12.95
CA ASN A 52 4.02 4.50 -12.40
C ASN A 52 3.98 3.85 -11.01
N LEU A 53 3.42 4.56 -10.04
CA LEU A 53 3.22 4.12 -8.66
C LEU A 53 1.72 4.01 -8.36
N ARG A 54 1.30 2.93 -7.70
CA ARG A 54 -0.08 2.75 -7.21
C ARG A 54 -0.05 2.46 -5.71
N PHE A 55 -0.83 3.21 -4.95
CA PHE A 55 -0.97 3.07 -3.51
C PHE A 55 -2.37 2.53 -3.20
N ASP A 56 -2.44 1.33 -2.66
CA ASP A 56 -3.69 0.69 -2.26
C ASP A 56 -3.77 0.69 -0.72
N LEU A 57 -4.89 1.13 -0.15
CA LEU A 57 -5.15 1.14 1.30
C LEU A 57 -6.10 0.00 1.65
N TYR A 58 -5.73 -0.80 2.64
CA TYR A 58 -6.49 -1.94 3.12
C TYR A 58 -6.87 -1.76 4.58
N ASP A 59 -8.05 -2.22 4.94
CA ASP A 59 -8.49 -2.41 6.32
C ASP A 59 -8.18 -3.85 6.74
N VAL A 60 -7.27 -4.05 7.70
CA VAL A 60 -6.78 -5.38 8.11
C VAL A 60 -7.55 -5.90 9.33
N ASP A 61 -8.87 -5.71 9.31
CA ASP A 61 -9.76 -6.07 10.41
C ASP A 61 -9.75 -7.60 10.66
N SER A 62 -9.36 -8.04 11.86
CA SER A 62 -9.10 -9.46 12.17
C SER A 62 -10.36 -10.31 12.39
N LYS A 63 -11.56 -9.80 12.08
CA LYS A 63 -12.84 -10.42 12.46
C LYS A 63 -13.86 -10.67 11.35
N SER A 64 -13.52 -10.46 10.08
CA SER A 64 -14.34 -10.94 8.97
C SER A 64 -13.56 -11.90 8.07
N PRO A 65 -13.93 -13.18 7.97
CA PRO A 65 -13.37 -14.08 6.96
C PRO A 65 -13.83 -13.73 5.53
N ASP A 66 -14.78 -12.80 5.39
CA ASP A 66 -15.22 -12.28 4.10
C ASP A 66 -14.75 -10.84 3.91
N LEU A 67 -13.85 -10.68 2.94
CA LEU A 67 -13.58 -9.43 2.25
C LEU A 67 -14.50 -9.39 1.02
N SER A 68 -15.76 -9.01 1.24
CA SER A 68 -16.72 -8.66 0.19
C SER A 68 -17.00 -7.17 0.17
#